data_AF-A0A7C0U7E3-F1
#
_entry.id   AF-A0A7C0U7E3-F1
#
_cell.length_a   1.000
_cell.length_b   1.000
_cell.length_c   1.000
_cell.angle_alpha   90.00
_cell.angle_beta   90.00
_cell.angle_gamma   90.00
#
_symmetry.space_group_name_H-M   'P 1'
#
loop_
_entity.id
_entity.type
_entity.pdbx_description
1 polymer ?
#
loop_
_entity_poly.entity_id
_entity_poly.type
_entity_poly.pdbx_seq_one_letter_code
_entity_poly.pdbx_strand_id
1 'polypeptide(L)'
;MKSKILVFFIFFGIFVLGEKQKKVYRNVDYGYGVKYPSIATGKETPNGIRIKNIPSVTKDRNLKEKSLNIYLSENISEDSCLKLDSEAVESIITVINNRKVLIQRWPVISSGGHYWTMIKAKTSLRKNQCLTFELIFKYSSYPKHLPSAKNQGETKILYQIISTLFTFKPEERFLNVLFPNGNERLLSGKRYVIRWEAKNVKKVDILLVERKGKERIYATERLIVNDFITAGNNKYTWEIPQDIPPSKYALLILSDDGKRPVKDFSDGYFTIISNTLSIKEKEKMLSEMFNGKFVIKGNEIVSPSLEPYLHLYLERIVEGSFTTPYEKEYLFIVRLSGVPHAGGLSHAFLGVFDKNKNLSSPSIDINSIHDFSSQAHFGGDYVDFGFFSCKGITYILVISGRCPAGGVCCDNLASLLRVENGKFKICQDVFRKILDMRGVLPKFRIKIKKDKILVYDWKRAGSDLKLVYSGRLYWDCKNCKFVERLESGKF
;
A
#
# COMPACT_ATOMS: atom_id res chain seq x y z
N MET A 1 -14.00 -47.52 -47.27
CA MET A 1 -12.54 -47.75 -47.49
C MET A 1 -11.79 -46.45 -47.14
N LYS A 2 -10.44 -46.46 -47.03
CA LYS A 2 -9.62 -45.24 -46.77
C LYS A 2 -9.73 -44.27 -47.99
N SER A 3 -9.49 -42.94 -47.95
CA SER A 3 -8.75 -42.07 -47.01
C SER A 3 -9.13 -40.57 -47.19
N LYS A 4 -9.03 -39.75 -46.13
CA LYS A 4 -8.67 -38.28 -46.02
C LYS A 4 -9.18 -37.28 -47.12
N ILE A 5 -9.88 -36.16 -46.88
CA ILE A 5 -9.97 -35.16 -45.77
C ILE A 5 -8.64 -34.40 -45.55
N LEU A 6 -8.51 -33.06 -45.59
CA LEU A 6 -9.41 -31.88 -45.72
C LEU A 6 -8.87 -31.01 -46.92
N VAL A 7 -9.54 -30.10 -47.64
CA VAL A 7 -10.71 -29.20 -47.40
C VAL A 7 -10.32 -28.04 -46.43
N PHE A 8 -10.80 -26.79 -46.43
CA PHE A 8 -11.95 -26.05 -47.01
C PHE A 8 -11.54 -24.81 -47.85
N PHE A 9 -12.49 -24.30 -48.65
CA PHE A 9 -12.69 -22.90 -49.08
C PHE A 9 -14.05 -22.44 -48.51
N ILE A 10 -14.27 -21.14 -48.25
CA ILE A 10 -15.62 -20.52 -48.29
C ILE A 10 -15.56 -19.17 -49.01
N PHE A 11 -16.65 -18.81 -49.68
CA PHE A 11 -16.78 -17.74 -50.67
C PHE A 11 -17.20 -16.37 -50.11
N PHE A 12 -16.88 -15.33 -50.90
CA PHE A 12 -17.58 -14.06 -51.10
C PHE A 12 -18.56 -13.49 -50.04
N GLY A 13 -18.28 -12.26 -49.63
CA GLY A 13 -19.29 -11.27 -49.24
C GLY A 13 -18.78 -9.87 -49.57
N ILE A 14 -19.39 -9.19 -50.55
CA ILE A 14 -19.10 -7.77 -50.82
C ILE A 14 -19.95 -6.94 -49.86
N PHE A 15 -19.29 -6.16 -48.99
CA PHE A 15 -19.93 -5.07 -48.26
C PHE A 15 -19.11 -3.78 -48.40
N VAL A 16 -19.82 -2.66 -48.27
CA VAL A 16 -19.39 -1.33 -48.73
C VAL A 16 -18.63 -0.56 -47.64
N LEU A 17 -17.65 0.25 -48.05
CA LEU A 17 -17.00 1.31 -47.26
C LEU A 17 -16.49 0.94 -45.86
N GLY A 18 -15.53 0.01 -45.80
CA GLY A 18 -14.47 0.15 -44.80
C GLY A 18 -13.50 1.23 -45.23
N GLU A 19 -13.42 2.36 -44.51
CA GLU A 19 -12.37 3.36 -44.76
C GLU A 19 -10.99 2.70 -44.66
N LYS A 20 -10.18 2.76 -45.72
CA LYS A 20 -8.73 2.67 -45.57
C LYS A 20 -8.28 3.96 -44.88
N GLN A 21 -8.39 3.97 -43.55
CA GLN A 21 -8.01 5.10 -42.71
C GLN A 21 -6.64 5.62 -43.14
N LYS A 22 -6.57 6.94 -43.37
CA LYS A 22 -5.29 7.62 -43.58
C LYS A 22 -4.41 7.27 -42.39
N LYS A 23 -3.31 6.52 -42.60
CA LYS A 23 -2.23 6.42 -41.61
C LYS A 23 -1.51 7.76 -41.54
N VAL A 24 -2.17 8.70 -40.88
CA VAL A 24 -1.62 9.99 -40.49
C VAL A 24 -0.55 9.69 -39.44
N TYR A 25 0.72 9.75 -39.83
CA TYR A 25 1.86 9.62 -38.89
C TYR A 25 2.03 10.90 -38.04
N ARG A 26 0.94 11.36 -37.41
CA ARG A 26 0.99 12.30 -36.28
C ARG A 26 1.58 11.52 -35.10
N ASN A 27 2.88 11.69 -34.91
CA ASN A 27 3.62 11.00 -33.86
C ASN A 27 3.33 11.62 -32.47
N VAL A 28 2.17 11.30 -31.90
CA VAL A 28 1.79 11.70 -30.54
C VAL A 28 2.35 10.71 -29.51
N ASP A 29 2.38 9.42 -29.83
CA ASP A 29 2.72 8.34 -28.89
C ASP A 29 4.23 8.10 -28.69
N TYR A 30 5.09 8.46 -29.66
CA TYR A 30 6.54 8.23 -29.58
C TYR A 30 7.39 9.51 -29.55
N GLY A 31 6.76 10.70 -29.43
CA GLY A 31 7.43 11.95 -29.04
C GLY A 31 8.40 12.61 -30.04
N TYR A 32 8.68 12.00 -31.19
CA TYR A 32 9.53 12.61 -32.23
C TYR A 32 8.72 13.55 -33.12
N GLY A 33 8.57 14.80 -32.69
CA GLY A 33 8.00 15.87 -33.49
C GLY A 33 9.00 16.41 -34.53
N VAL A 34 8.74 16.19 -35.81
CA VAL A 34 9.60 16.69 -36.91
C VAL A 34 9.42 18.21 -37.08
N LYS A 35 10.12 19.00 -36.25
CA LYS A 35 10.19 20.45 -36.41
C LYS A 35 11.32 20.81 -37.37
N TYR A 36 10.96 21.02 -38.64
CA TYR A 36 11.87 21.54 -39.66
C TYR A 36 12.45 22.90 -39.24
N PRO A 37 13.62 23.30 -39.76
CA PRO A 37 14.02 24.71 -39.75
C PRO A 37 12.89 25.58 -40.32
N SER A 38 12.64 26.75 -39.73
CA SER A 38 11.52 27.65 -40.06
C SER A 38 11.48 28.21 -41.50
N ILE A 39 12.43 27.80 -42.32
CA ILE A 39 12.67 28.20 -43.70
C ILE A 39 12.29 27.12 -44.74
N ALA A 40 11.78 25.95 -44.31
CA ALA A 40 11.56 24.81 -45.18
C ALA A 40 10.17 24.18 -45.02
N THR A 41 9.46 24.01 -46.15
CA THR A 41 8.18 23.28 -46.22
C THR A 41 8.37 21.94 -46.93
N GLY A 42 7.65 20.92 -46.46
CA GLY A 42 7.71 19.55 -46.98
C GLY A 42 6.37 19.08 -47.53
N LYS A 43 6.41 18.11 -48.44
CA LYS A 43 5.24 17.37 -48.93
C LYS A 43 5.44 15.87 -48.68
N GLU A 44 4.39 15.22 -48.18
CA GLU A 44 4.37 13.76 -48.02
C GLU A 44 4.34 13.06 -49.39
N THR A 45 4.99 11.90 -49.46
CA THR A 45 5.00 10.99 -50.62
C THR A 45 4.80 9.55 -50.11
N PRO A 46 4.40 8.58 -50.96
CA PRO A 46 4.10 7.22 -50.51
C PRO A 46 5.24 6.51 -49.75
N ASN A 47 6.50 6.92 -49.98
CA ASN A 47 7.68 6.28 -49.41
C ASN A 47 8.37 7.13 -48.33
N GLY A 48 7.94 8.37 -48.08
CA GLY A 48 8.64 9.29 -47.18
C GLY A 48 8.30 10.77 -47.39
N ILE A 49 9.02 11.66 -46.71
CA ILE A 49 8.78 13.11 -46.78
C ILE A 49 9.79 13.78 -47.72
N ARG A 50 9.33 14.61 -48.65
CA ARG A 50 10.19 15.39 -49.56
C ARG A 50 10.12 16.89 -49.24
N ILE A 51 11.28 17.49 -48.98
CA ILE A 51 11.48 18.92 -48.71
C ILE A 51 12.15 19.55 -49.94
N LYS A 52 11.71 20.73 -50.37
CA LYS A 52 12.31 21.50 -51.48
C LYS A 52 12.88 22.85 -51.00
N ASN A 53 13.53 23.58 -51.90
CA ASN A 53 14.00 24.97 -51.71
C ASN A 53 14.96 25.15 -50.52
N ILE A 54 15.77 24.12 -50.27
CA ILE A 54 16.83 24.12 -49.26
C ILE A 54 17.89 25.18 -49.60
N PRO A 55 18.38 26.00 -48.62
CA PRO A 55 19.40 27.02 -48.84
C PRO A 55 20.61 26.52 -49.61
N SER A 56 21.28 27.37 -50.41
CA SER A 56 22.34 26.87 -51.28
C SER A 56 23.63 26.52 -50.53
N VAL A 57 23.69 25.23 -50.20
CA VAL A 57 24.85 24.48 -49.72
C VAL A 57 26.11 24.59 -50.62
N THR A 58 25.98 24.96 -51.89
CA THR A 58 27.05 24.87 -52.92
C THR A 58 27.18 26.17 -53.70
N LYS A 59 28.40 26.58 -54.05
CA LYS A 59 28.67 27.82 -54.81
C LYS A 59 28.49 27.71 -56.33
N ASP A 60 28.19 26.51 -56.86
CA ASP A 60 27.98 26.29 -58.30
C ASP A 60 26.71 26.99 -58.81
N ARG A 61 26.86 27.82 -59.86
CA ARG A 61 25.78 28.61 -60.48
C ARG A 61 24.86 27.79 -61.39
N ASN A 62 25.25 26.57 -61.77
CA ASN A 62 24.47 25.68 -62.64
C ASN A 62 23.44 24.82 -61.89
N LEU A 63 23.39 24.93 -60.55
CA LEU A 63 22.43 24.25 -59.71
C LEU A 63 20.99 24.75 -60.01
N LYS A 64 20.08 23.82 -60.32
CA LYS A 64 18.67 24.09 -60.63
C LYS A 64 17.70 23.70 -59.52
N GLU A 65 17.95 22.61 -58.78
CA GLU A 65 17.06 22.15 -57.70
C GLU A 65 17.87 21.48 -56.59
N LYS A 66 17.43 21.68 -55.33
CA LYS A 66 17.83 20.90 -54.16
C LYS A 66 16.58 20.37 -53.48
N SER A 67 16.59 19.08 -53.14
CA SER A 67 15.55 18.49 -52.30
C SER A 67 16.11 17.44 -51.36
N LEU A 68 15.59 17.38 -50.14
CA LEU A 68 15.87 16.33 -49.17
C LEU A 68 14.67 15.40 -49.09
N ASN A 69 14.88 14.11 -49.34
CA ASN A 69 13.91 13.07 -49.00
C ASN A 69 14.29 12.43 -47.65
N ILE A 70 13.30 12.06 -46.84
CA ILE A 70 13.49 11.39 -45.55
C ILE A 70 12.62 10.13 -45.51
N TYR A 71 13.26 8.99 -45.24
CA TYR A 71 12.67 7.64 -45.25
C TYR A 71 12.88 6.98 -43.89
N LEU A 72 11.82 6.41 -43.32
CA LEU A 72 11.90 5.46 -42.21
C LEU A 72 11.79 4.04 -42.76
N SER A 73 12.68 3.16 -42.33
CA SER A 73 12.67 1.74 -42.69
C SER A 73 12.69 0.88 -41.43
N GLU A 74 11.72 -0.02 -41.31
CA GLU A 74 11.53 -0.88 -40.15
C GLU A 74 12.07 -2.29 -40.42
N ASN A 75 12.33 -3.05 -39.35
CA ASN A 75 12.94 -4.39 -39.37
C ASN A 75 14.37 -4.44 -39.95
N ILE A 76 15.10 -3.31 -39.92
CA ILE A 76 16.51 -3.22 -40.32
C ILE A 76 17.38 -3.13 -39.07
N SER A 77 18.38 -4.02 -38.92
CA SER A 77 19.32 -3.99 -37.79
C SER A 77 20.28 -2.79 -37.88
N GLU A 78 20.89 -2.39 -36.75
CA GLU A 78 21.85 -1.28 -36.75
C GLU A 78 23.02 -1.50 -37.72
N ASP A 79 23.59 -2.71 -37.75
CA ASP A 79 24.68 -3.06 -38.68
C ASP A 79 24.23 -3.08 -40.15
N SER A 80 22.98 -3.48 -40.42
CA SER A 80 22.40 -3.40 -41.76
C SER A 80 22.09 -1.95 -42.18
N CYS A 81 21.68 -1.11 -41.24
CA CYS A 81 21.43 0.32 -41.46
C CYS A 81 22.73 1.08 -41.77
N LEU A 82 23.81 0.75 -41.07
CA LEU A 82 25.13 1.37 -41.21
C LEU A 82 26.04 0.63 -42.21
N LYS A 83 25.49 -0.29 -43.02
CA LYS A 83 26.22 -0.97 -44.09
C LYS A 83 26.58 0.02 -45.20
N LEU A 84 27.87 0.02 -45.57
CA LEU A 84 28.40 0.76 -46.71
C LEU A 84 27.74 0.29 -48.02
N ASP A 85 27.20 1.23 -48.79
CA ASP A 85 26.87 1.04 -50.20
C ASP A 85 28.14 1.00 -51.05
N SER A 86 28.26 0.02 -51.94
CA SER A 86 29.46 -0.23 -52.76
C SER A 86 29.58 0.65 -54.00
N GLU A 87 28.46 1.17 -54.51
CA GLU A 87 28.40 2.09 -55.65
C GLU A 87 28.67 3.56 -55.26
N ALA A 88 28.80 3.83 -53.96
CA ALA A 88 29.10 5.16 -53.44
C ALA A 88 30.59 5.51 -53.60
N VAL A 89 30.83 6.70 -54.16
CA VAL A 89 32.17 7.21 -54.51
C VAL A 89 32.82 8.07 -53.41
N GLU A 90 32.16 8.20 -52.27
CA GLU A 90 32.72 8.78 -51.04
C GLU A 90 31.94 8.25 -49.84
N SER A 91 32.61 8.03 -48.71
CA SER A 91 31.97 7.64 -47.45
C SER A 91 32.69 8.23 -46.23
N ILE A 92 31.91 8.48 -45.17
CA ILE A 92 32.39 8.81 -43.82
C ILE A 92 31.40 8.25 -42.80
N ILE A 93 31.92 7.68 -41.71
CA ILE A 93 31.13 7.40 -40.50
C ILE A 93 31.49 8.47 -39.48
N THR A 94 30.47 9.10 -38.90
CA THR A 94 30.60 10.19 -37.93
C THR A 94 29.66 9.96 -36.74
N VAL A 95 29.78 10.79 -35.70
CA VAL A 95 28.91 10.74 -34.52
C VAL A 95 28.18 12.06 -34.37
N ILE A 96 26.84 12.00 -34.29
CA ILE A 96 25.96 13.16 -34.11
C ILE A 96 25.01 12.83 -32.96
N ASN A 97 24.96 13.68 -31.91
CA ASN A 97 24.18 13.45 -30.68
C ASN A 97 24.32 12.01 -30.14
N ASN A 98 25.57 11.54 -29.99
CA ASN A 98 25.95 10.19 -29.55
C ASN A 98 25.44 9.02 -30.40
N ARG A 99 24.98 9.25 -31.64
CA ARG A 99 24.60 8.21 -32.61
C ARG A 99 25.62 8.12 -33.74
N LYS A 100 25.94 6.89 -34.16
CA LYS A 100 26.67 6.64 -35.41
C LYS A 100 25.80 7.05 -36.59
N VAL A 101 26.38 7.80 -37.51
CA VAL A 101 25.76 8.21 -38.78
C VAL A 101 26.72 7.86 -39.90
N LEU A 102 26.27 7.05 -40.85
CA LEU A 102 26.98 6.80 -42.10
C LEU A 102 26.52 7.83 -43.12
N ILE A 103 27.46 8.58 -43.72
CA ILE A 103 27.19 9.54 -44.81
C ILE A 103 27.97 9.09 -46.05
N GLN A 104 27.30 9.01 -47.20
CA GLN A 104 27.88 8.55 -48.47
C GLN A 104 27.49 9.47 -49.63
N ARG A 105 28.39 9.66 -50.61
CA ARG A 105 28.14 10.43 -51.84
C ARG A 105 28.05 9.49 -53.05
N TRP A 106 27.14 9.81 -53.96
CA TRP A 106 26.93 9.08 -55.20
C TRP A 106 27.66 9.74 -56.39
N PRO A 107 27.93 9.00 -57.49
CA PRO A 107 28.48 9.57 -58.72
C PRO A 107 27.54 10.61 -59.35
N VAL A 108 27.98 11.23 -60.44
CA VAL A 108 27.11 12.07 -61.28
C VAL A 108 26.45 11.18 -62.33
N ILE A 109 25.13 11.25 -62.45
CA ILE A 109 24.37 10.61 -63.54
C ILE A 109 23.72 11.68 -64.42
N SER A 110 23.63 11.41 -65.72
CA SER A 110 22.89 12.22 -66.68
C SER A 110 21.52 11.58 -66.94
N SER A 111 20.44 12.34 -66.77
CA SER A 111 19.08 11.87 -67.05
C SER A 111 18.13 13.04 -67.29
N GLY A 112 17.28 12.93 -68.33
CA GLY A 112 16.27 13.93 -68.67
C GLY A 112 16.85 15.31 -68.99
N GLY A 113 17.99 15.38 -69.70
CA GLY A 113 18.67 16.65 -70.02
C GLY A 113 19.33 17.34 -68.82
N HIS A 114 19.51 16.64 -67.71
CA HIS A 114 20.04 17.19 -66.46
C HIS A 114 21.07 16.27 -65.81
N TYR A 115 21.95 16.87 -65.01
CA TYR A 115 22.95 16.15 -64.23
C TYR A 115 22.51 16.08 -62.76
N TRP A 116 22.67 14.90 -62.16
CA TRP A 116 22.18 14.61 -60.82
C TRP A 116 23.28 13.95 -59.98
N THR A 117 23.32 14.29 -58.69
CA THR A 117 24.10 13.57 -57.67
C THR A 117 23.39 13.71 -56.32
N MET A 118 23.81 12.92 -55.33
CA MET A 118 23.18 12.92 -54.01
C MET A 118 24.13 12.53 -52.89
N ILE A 119 23.86 13.06 -51.70
CA ILE A 119 24.44 12.62 -50.44
C ILE A 119 23.36 11.85 -49.66
N LYS A 120 23.65 10.60 -49.32
CA LYS A 120 22.79 9.72 -48.52
C LYS A 120 23.36 9.61 -47.11
N ALA A 121 22.55 9.87 -46.08
CA ALA A 121 22.92 9.62 -44.69
C ALA A 121 21.99 8.58 -44.05
N LYS A 122 22.54 7.60 -43.33
CA LYS A 122 21.82 6.52 -42.65
C LYS A 122 22.15 6.54 -41.14
N THR A 123 21.15 6.37 -40.27
CA THR A 123 21.37 6.23 -38.82
C THR A 123 20.32 5.32 -38.16
N SER A 124 20.75 4.57 -37.14
CA SER A 124 19.89 3.71 -36.31
C SER A 124 19.04 4.57 -35.37
N LEU A 125 17.72 4.35 -35.38
CA LEU A 125 16.79 4.91 -34.39
C LEU A 125 16.75 4.05 -33.12
N ARG A 126 16.62 2.74 -33.34
CA ARG A 126 16.49 1.64 -32.38
C ARG A 126 17.02 0.38 -33.07
N LYS A 127 17.24 -0.71 -32.32
CA LYS A 127 17.81 -1.97 -32.82
C LYS A 127 17.23 -2.51 -34.15
N ASN A 128 15.97 -2.21 -34.47
CA ASN A 128 15.26 -2.67 -35.67
C ASN A 128 14.71 -1.52 -36.57
N GLN A 129 15.21 -0.28 -36.47
CA GLN A 129 14.71 0.86 -37.26
C GLN A 129 15.86 1.73 -37.80
N CYS A 130 15.86 1.94 -39.12
CA CYS A 130 16.83 2.76 -39.84
C CYS A 130 16.17 4.03 -40.40
N LEU A 131 16.77 5.19 -40.17
CA LEU A 131 16.36 6.45 -40.76
C LEU A 131 17.36 6.84 -41.87
N THR A 132 16.85 7.05 -43.09
CA THR A 132 17.64 7.43 -44.25
C THR A 132 17.26 8.81 -44.76
N PHE A 133 18.27 9.64 -45.01
CA PHE A 133 18.18 10.98 -45.56
C PHE A 133 18.84 10.99 -46.95
N GLU A 134 18.17 11.56 -47.95
CA GLU A 134 18.70 11.66 -49.31
C GLU A 134 18.67 13.11 -49.78
N LEU A 135 19.81 13.80 -49.69
CA LEU A 135 19.98 15.17 -50.17
C LEU A 135 20.39 15.12 -51.65
N ILE A 136 19.44 15.44 -52.53
CA ILE A 136 19.55 15.34 -53.99
C ILE A 136 19.82 16.71 -54.59
N PHE A 137 20.78 16.76 -55.52
CA PHE A 137 21.23 17.95 -56.23
C PHE A 137 20.99 17.78 -57.74
N LYS A 138 20.35 18.77 -58.37
CA LYS A 138 20.06 18.81 -59.81
C LYS A 138 20.78 20.00 -60.46
N TYR A 139 21.46 19.78 -61.58
CA TYR A 139 22.20 20.80 -62.32
C TYR A 139 21.75 20.86 -63.80
N SER A 140 21.83 22.04 -64.42
CA SER A 140 21.54 22.24 -65.85
C SER A 140 22.69 21.85 -66.79
N SER A 141 23.88 21.64 -66.25
CA SER A 141 25.11 21.25 -66.96
C SER A 141 25.99 20.46 -65.99
N TYR A 142 27.08 19.85 -66.47
CA TYR A 142 27.96 19.06 -65.60
C TYR A 142 28.55 19.97 -64.49
N PRO A 143 28.42 19.59 -63.20
CA PRO A 143 28.82 20.44 -62.08
C PRO A 143 30.33 20.67 -62.06
N LYS A 144 30.76 21.92 -61.83
CA LYS A 144 32.18 22.26 -61.62
C LYS A 144 32.63 21.96 -60.19
N HIS A 145 31.69 21.95 -59.24
CA HIS A 145 31.95 21.58 -57.85
C HIS A 145 30.91 20.57 -57.36
N LEU A 146 31.39 19.41 -56.91
CA LEU A 146 30.58 18.36 -56.31
C LEU A 146 30.56 18.50 -54.78
N PRO A 147 29.40 18.34 -54.13
CA PRO A 147 29.29 18.44 -52.68
C PRO A 147 29.92 17.20 -52.02
N SER A 148 30.85 17.38 -51.08
CA SER A 148 31.55 16.26 -50.41
C SER A 148 30.78 15.73 -49.21
N ALA A 149 30.79 14.40 -49.02
CA ALA A 149 30.25 13.75 -47.82
C ALA A 149 31.07 14.06 -46.56
N LYS A 150 32.37 14.34 -46.69
CA LYS A 150 33.29 14.71 -45.60
C LYS A 150 33.21 16.19 -45.21
N ASN A 151 32.71 17.06 -46.09
CA ASN A 151 32.62 18.49 -45.84
C ASN A 151 31.44 18.82 -44.90
N GLN A 152 31.74 19.21 -43.65
CA GLN A 152 30.73 19.60 -42.66
C GLN A 152 29.91 20.84 -43.05
N GLY A 153 30.47 21.74 -43.87
CA GLY A 153 29.72 22.87 -44.43
C GLY A 153 28.66 22.41 -45.44
N GLU A 154 28.98 21.40 -46.24
CA GLU A 154 28.07 20.86 -47.27
C GLU A 154 27.07 19.82 -46.72
N THR A 155 27.42 19.15 -45.63
CA THR A 155 26.50 18.27 -44.88
C THR A 155 25.77 19.00 -43.75
N LYS A 156 25.98 20.31 -43.56
CA LYS A 156 25.46 21.09 -42.42
C LYS A 156 23.95 20.92 -42.16
N ILE A 157 23.13 20.85 -43.21
CA ILE A 157 21.68 20.65 -43.04
C ILE A 157 21.34 19.23 -42.56
N LEU A 158 22.13 18.21 -42.93
CA LEU A 158 21.98 16.85 -42.38
C LEU A 158 22.37 16.86 -40.90
N TYR A 159 23.49 17.49 -40.53
CA TYR A 159 23.88 17.68 -39.12
C TYR A 159 22.80 18.44 -38.32
N GLN A 160 22.20 19.49 -38.89
CA GLN A 160 21.15 20.27 -38.23
C GLN A 160 19.83 19.49 -38.08
N ILE A 161 19.41 18.73 -39.09
CA ILE A 161 18.19 17.92 -39.02
C ILE A 161 18.39 16.71 -38.11
N ILE A 162 19.57 16.07 -38.13
CA ILE A 162 19.92 14.97 -37.21
C ILE A 162 20.17 15.47 -35.78
N SER A 163 20.45 16.75 -35.55
CA SER A 163 20.47 17.30 -34.19
C SER A 163 19.08 17.71 -33.69
N THR A 164 18.20 18.27 -34.53
CA THR A 164 16.84 18.68 -34.11
C THR A 164 15.83 17.54 -34.03
N LEU A 165 15.92 16.51 -34.88
CA LEU A 165 15.06 15.31 -34.81
C LEU A 165 15.31 14.46 -33.56
N PHE A 166 16.48 14.61 -32.94
CA PHE A 166 16.98 13.75 -31.87
C PHE A 166 17.22 14.50 -30.56
N THR A 167 16.48 15.60 -30.32
CA THR A 167 16.33 16.15 -28.97
C THR A 167 15.70 15.10 -28.07
N PHE A 168 16.48 14.65 -27.09
CA PHE A 168 16.22 13.42 -26.36
C PHE A 168 15.06 13.61 -25.35
N LYS A 169 13.83 13.24 -25.72
CA LYS A 169 12.83 12.88 -24.70
C LYS A 169 13.31 11.56 -24.07
N PRO A 170 13.78 11.55 -22.81
CA PRO A 170 14.16 10.29 -22.18
C PRO A 170 12.94 9.39 -22.04
N GLU A 171 13.16 8.09 -21.92
CA GLU A 171 12.08 7.16 -21.57
C GLU A 171 11.40 7.66 -20.29
N GLU A 172 10.07 7.74 -20.34
CA GLU A 172 9.27 8.33 -19.28
C GLU A 172 9.49 7.55 -17.99
N ARG A 173 9.94 8.27 -16.95
CA ARG A 173 10.09 7.76 -15.60
C ARG A 173 9.16 8.55 -14.71
N PHE A 174 8.21 7.88 -14.09
CA PHE A 174 7.21 8.51 -13.23
C PHE A 174 6.79 7.62 -12.06
N LEU A 175 6.21 8.27 -11.06
CA LEU A 175 5.40 7.71 -10.00
C LEU A 175 4.05 8.44 -10.02
N ASN A 176 2.99 7.78 -9.59
CA ASN A 176 1.63 8.32 -9.48
C ASN A 176 0.92 7.64 -8.30
N VAL A 177 0.56 8.38 -7.25
CA VAL A 177 -0.10 7.83 -6.05
C VAL A 177 -1.56 7.52 -6.35
N LEU A 178 -1.99 6.28 -6.12
CA LEU A 178 -3.36 5.82 -6.42
C LEU A 178 -4.22 5.62 -5.18
N PHE A 179 -3.63 5.33 -4.01
CA PHE A 179 -4.36 5.22 -2.74
C PHE A 179 -3.41 5.29 -1.52
N PRO A 180 -3.83 5.93 -0.41
CA PRO A 180 -4.84 6.98 -0.34
C PRO A 180 -4.44 8.17 -1.21
N ASN A 181 -5.40 8.77 -1.91
CA ASN A 181 -5.17 9.86 -2.85
C ASN A 181 -5.98 11.14 -2.55
N GLY A 182 -6.94 11.10 -1.61
CA GLY A 182 -7.60 12.31 -1.11
C GLY A 182 -8.99 12.09 -0.53
N ASN A 183 -9.31 12.81 0.54
CA ASN A 183 -10.59 12.81 1.27
C ASN A 183 -10.94 11.50 2.00
N GLU A 184 -10.14 10.44 1.93
CA GLU A 184 -10.40 9.21 2.69
C GLU A 184 -10.33 9.46 4.20
N ARG A 185 -11.02 8.61 4.97
CA ARG A 185 -10.92 8.55 6.43
C ARG A 185 -10.34 7.20 6.83
N LEU A 186 -9.10 7.22 7.30
CA LEU A 186 -8.36 6.03 7.71
C LEU A 186 -8.33 5.95 9.24
N LEU A 187 -8.48 4.75 9.78
CA LEU A 187 -8.46 4.49 11.23
C LEU A 187 -7.03 4.13 11.66
N SER A 188 -6.54 4.72 12.75
CA SER A 188 -5.32 4.26 13.40
C SER A 188 -5.48 2.81 13.92
N GLY A 189 -4.40 2.03 13.92
CA GLY A 189 -4.44 0.60 14.26
C GLY A 189 -5.16 -0.30 13.24
N LYS A 190 -5.39 0.17 11.99
CA LYS A 190 -5.90 -0.68 10.89
C LYS A 190 -4.86 -0.83 9.77
N ARG A 191 -5.02 -1.89 8.98
CA ARG A 191 -4.24 -2.15 7.76
C ARG A 191 -4.94 -1.59 6.54
N TYR A 192 -4.18 -0.88 5.72
CA TYR A 192 -4.58 -0.40 4.40
C TYR A 192 -3.53 -0.80 3.36
N VAL A 193 -3.91 -0.84 2.09
CA VAL A 193 -3.00 -1.14 0.98
C VAL A 193 -2.74 0.14 0.22
N ILE A 194 -1.60 0.78 0.48
CA ILE A 194 -1.07 1.88 -0.32
C ILE A 194 -0.88 1.39 -1.75
N ARG A 195 -1.20 2.20 -2.76
CA ARG A 195 -1.09 1.85 -4.19
C ARG A 195 -0.48 3.00 -4.97
N TRP A 196 0.24 2.65 -6.03
CA TRP A 196 0.82 3.60 -6.98
C TRP A 196 0.96 2.97 -8.37
N GLU A 197 1.13 3.80 -9.39
CA GLU A 197 1.66 3.40 -10.70
C GLU A 197 3.13 3.83 -10.80
N ALA A 198 3.96 3.04 -11.48
CA ALA A 198 5.38 3.30 -11.65
C ALA A 198 5.86 2.90 -13.04
N LYS A 199 6.64 3.77 -13.70
CA LYS A 199 7.28 3.51 -15.00
C LYS A 199 8.76 3.82 -14.89
N ASN A 200 9.63 2.90 -15.32
CA ASN A 200 11.09 3.02 -15.25
C ASN A 200 11.67 3.35 -13.85
N VAL A 201 10.93 2.96 -12.79
CA VAL A 201 11.37 3.02 -11.39
C VAL A 201 11.59 1.60 -10.87
N LYS A 202 12.71 1.37 -10.17
CA LYS A 202 13.05 0.04 -9.61
C LYS A 202 12.59 -0.13 -8.16
N LYS A 203 12.78 0.91 -7.35
CA LYS A 203 12.60 0.90 -5.90
C LYS A 203 11.99 2.22 -5.44
N VAL A 204 11.17 2.20 -4.39
CA VAL A 204 10.55 3.39 -3.78
C VAL A 204 10.61 3.34 -2.25
N ASP A 205 10.61 4.52 -1.63
CA ASP A 205 10.31 4.71 -0.21
C ASP A 205 8.99 5.48 -0.06
N ILE A 206 8.35 5.35 1.11
CA ILE A 206 7.03 5.93 1.38
C ILE A 206 7.08 6.70 2.69
N LEU A 207 6.62 7.96 2.65
CA LEU A 207 6.54 8.85 3.80
C LEU A 207 5.10 9.35 3.99
N LEU A 208 4.70 9.43 5.25
CA LEU A 208 3.50 10.12 5.71
C LEU A 208 3.84 11.57 6.01
N VAL A 209 3.09 12.52 5.46
CA VAL A 209 3.41 13.94 5.57
C VAL A 209 2.27 14.69 6.25
N GLU A 210 2.52 15.29 7.41
CA GLU A 210 1.49 16.00 8.17
C GLU A 210 1.27 17.43 7.68
N ARG A 211 0.01 17.84 7.53
CA ARG A 211 -0.37 19.23 7.28
C ARG A 211 -0.55 20.01 8.59
N LYS A 212 0.30 21.00 8.84
CA LYS A 212 0.09 22.01 9.88
C LYS A 212 -0.22 23.38 9.24
N GLY A 213 -1.42 23.90 9.50
CA GLY A 213 -1.83 25.24 9.09
C GLY A 213 -2.35 25.40 7.65
N LYS A 214 -2.39 26.67 7.19
CA LYS A 214 -2.91 27.07 5.86
C LYS A 214 -1.88 26.93 4.74
N GLU A 215 -0.60 27.09 5.05
CA GLU A 215 0.49 27.07 4.06
C GLU A 215 0.89 25.65 3.62
N ARG A 216 1.75 25.58 2.61
CA ARG A 216 2.21 24.33 1.98
C ARG A 216 3.49 23.78 2.64
N ILE A 217 3.75 24.16 3.88
CA ILE A 217 4.92 23.75 4.67
C ILE A 217 4.62 22.37 5.29
N TYR A 218 5.30 21.35 4.77
CA TYR A 218 5.26 19.99 5.27
C TYR A 218 6.00 19.92 6.61
N ALA A 219 5.24 20.00 7.71
CA ALA A 219 5.81 20.35 9.02
C ALA A 219 6.39 19.16 9.81
N THR A 220 6.12 17.93 9.38
CA THR A 220 6.76 16.69 9.86
C THR A 220 6.53 15.58 8.84
N GLU A 221 7.62 14.92 8.41
CA GLU A 221 7.57 13.70 7.63
C GLU A 221 7.81 12.49 8.55
N ARG A 222 6.97 11.45 8.45
CA ARG A 222 7.13 10.18 9.17
C ARG A 222 7.26 9.04 8.18
N LEU A 223 8.39 8.35 8.25
CA LEU A 223 8.75 7.22 7.39
C LEU A 223 7.77 6.04 7.59
N ILE A 224 7.17 5.56 6.50
CA ILE A 224 6.28 4.36 6.50
C ILE A 224 7.09 3.10 6.15
N VAL A 225 8.04 3.21 5.22
CA VAL A 225 8.99 2.15 4.85
C VAL A 225 10.25 2.78 4.24
N ASN A 226 11.41 2.18 4.51
CA ASN A 226 12.75 2.68 4.13
C ASN A 226 13.64 1.61 3.47
N ASP A 227 13.05 0.49 3.08
CA ASP A 227 13.78 -0.67 2.53
C ASP A 227 14.04 -0.51 1.01
N PHE A 228 13.71 0.66 0.44
CA PHE A 228 13.67 0.90 -1.00
C PHE A 228 12.88 -0.22 -1.69
N ILE A 229 11.59 -0.38 -1.36
CA ILE A 229 10.78 -1.54 -1.76
C ILE A 229 10.58 -1.61 -3.28
N THR A 230 10.50 -2.83 -3.84
CA THR A 230 10.38 -3.05 -5.29
C THR A 230 9.15 -2.35 -5.88
N ALA A 231 9.37 -1.33 -6.70
CA ALA A 231 8.33 -0.42 -7.18
C ALA A 231 7.28 -1.13 -8.05
N GLY A 232 7.71 -2.12 -8.86
CA GLY A 232 6.82 -2.89 -9.75
C GLY A 232 5.79 -3.78 -9.06
N ASN A 233 5.77 -3.85 -7.72
CA ASN A 233 4.65 -4.45 -6.98
C ASN A 233 3.40 -3.56 -6.98
N ASN A 234 3.55 -2.25 -7.26
CA ASN A 234 2.49 -1.23 -7.33
C ASN A 234 1.62 -1.11 -6.05
N LYS A 235 2.08 -1.67 -4.93
CA LYS A 235 1.36 -1.71 -3.65
C LYS A 235 2.26 -1.96 -2.44
N TYR A 236 1.85 -1.46 -1.28
CA TYR A 236 2.44 -1.75 0.02
C TYR A 236 1.34 -1.87 1.09
N THR A 237 1.43 -2.87 1.97
CA THR A 237 0.46 -3.04 3.08
C THR A 237 0.97 -2.31 4.31
N TRP A 238 0.29 -1.22 4.67
CA TRP A 238 0.61 -0.38 5.82
C TRP A 238 -0.38 -0.61 6.95
N GLU A 239 0.10 -1.05 8.11
CA GLU A 239 -0.64 -0.93 9.37
C GLU A 239 -0.36 0.44 9.97
N ILE A 240 -1.39 1.29 10.10
CA ILE A 240 -1.26 2.65 10.63
C ILE A 240 -0.97 2.55 12.13
N PRO A 241 0.18 3.01 12.64
CA PRO A 241 0.45 3.01 14.08
C PRO A 241 -0.60 3.79 14.90
N GLN A 242 -0.89 3.31 16.12
CA GLN A 242 -1.88 3.95 17.01
C GLN A 242 -1.42 5.29 17.61
N ASP A 243 -0.11 5.58 17.55
CA ASP A 243 0.51 6.82 18.02
C ASP A 243 0.45 7.97 17.01
N ILE A 244 -0.10 7.75 15.81
CA ILE A 244 -0.31 8.81 14.81
C ILE A 244 -1.45 9.74 15.27
N PRO A 245 -1.22 11.05 15.43
CA PRO A 245 -2.26 12.00 15.79
C PRO A 245 -3.45 12.02 14.81
N PRO A 246 -4.69 12.22 15.29
CA PRO A 246 -5.83 12.49 14.40
C PRO A 246 -5.64 13.83 13.66
N SER A 247 -5.33 13.77 12.37
CA SER A 247 -4.88 14.93 11.58
C SER A 247 -5.09 14.70 10.07
N LYS A 248 -4.77 15.71 9.26
CA LYS A 248 -4.79 15.63 7.79
C LYS A 248 -3.39 15.35 7.25
N TYR A 249 -3.30 14.33 6.40
CA TYR A 249 -2.05 13.81 5.88
C TYR A 249 -2.06 13.72 4.36
N ALA A 250 -0.88 13.85 3.77
CA ALA A 250 -0.60 13.43 2.41
C ALA A 250 0.36 12.23 2.44
N LEU A 251 0.36 11.42 1.38
CA LEU A 251 1.46 10.50 1.11
C LEU A 251 2.48 11.20 0.23
N LEU A 252 3.74 10.81 0.42
CA LEU A 252 4.86 11.06 -0.48
C LEU A 252 5.46 9.70 -0.82
N ILE A 253 5.52 9.36 -2.12
CA ILE A 253 6.25 8.20 -2.63
C ILE A 253 7.40 8.73 -3.49
N LEU A 254 8.62 8.30 -3.19
CA LEU A 254 9.82 8.79 -3.88
C LEU A 254 10.76 7.65 -4.28
N SER A 255 11.59 7.91 -5.28
CA SER A 255 12.63 7.02 -5.77
C SER A 255 13.86 7.84 -6.12
N ASP A 256 14.88 7.78 -5.26
CA ASP A 256 16.22 8.25 -5.58
C ASP A 256 17.10 7.07 -6.04
N ASP A 257 17.77 7.26 -7.17
CA ASP A 257 18.80 6.38 -7.73
C ASP A 257 20.11 7.13 -8.03
N GLY A 258 20.28 8.31 -7.43
CA GLY A 258 21.42 9.21 -7.59
C GLY A 258 21.55 9.84 -8.97
N LYS A 259 20.59 9.63 -9.89
CA LYS A 259 20.69 10.10 -11.28
C LYS A 259 19.47 10.89 -11.76
N ARG A 260 18.25 10.46 -11.44
CA ARG A 260 17.01 11.21 -11.72
C ARG A 260 15.96 10.94 -10.64
N PRO A 261 16.04 11.62 -9.47
CA PRO A 261 15.03 11.43 -8.44
C PRO A 261 13.64 11.74 -8.99
N VAL A 262 12.70 10.83 -8.77
CA VAL A 262 11.27 11.04 -9.07
C VAL A 262 10.48 10.86 -7.79
N LYS A 263 9.47 11.70 -7.60
CA LYS A 263 8.58 11.65 -6.46
C LYS A 263 7.20 12.09 -6.87
N ASP A 264 6.22 11.63 -6.12
CA ASP A 264 4.84 12.05 -6.26
C ASP A 264 4.13 12.12 -4.90
N PHE A 265 3.07 12.93 -4.83
CA PHE A 265 2.25 13.12 -3.64
C PHE A 265 0.81 12.71 -3.93
N SER A 266 0.06 12.34 -2.88
CA SER A 266 -1.40 12.22 -3.02
C SER A 266 -2.04 13.56 -3.42
N ASP A 267 -2.87 13.55 -4.46
CA ASP A 267 -3.56 14.71 -5.06
C ASP A 267 -4.27 15.58 -3.99
N GLY A 268 -4.90 14.91 -3.03
CA GLY A 268 -5.55 15.50 -1.88
C GLY A 268 -4.99 15.01 -0.55
N TYR A 269 -5.47 15.63 0.53
CA TYR A 269 -5.22 15.18 1.89
C TYR A 269 -6.26 14.13 2.29
N PHE A 270 -5.81 12.99 2.81
CA PHE A 270 -6.66 12.07 3.57
C PHE A 270 -6.64 12.46 5.05
N THR A 271 -7.57 11.91 5.83
CA THR A 271 -7.66 12.14 7.28
C THR A 271 -7.39 10.84 8.01
N ILE A 272 -6.43 10.84 8.94
CA ILE A 272 -6.29 9.75 9.91
C ILE A 272 -7.09 10.15 11.15
N ILE A 273 -7.91 9.24 11.67
CA ILE A 273 -8.66 9.42 12.91
C ILE A 273 -8.37 8.29 13.89
N SER A 274 -8.52 8.57 15.18
CA SER A 274 -8.25 7.58 16.23
C SER A 274 -9.25 6.43 16.18
N ASN A 275 -8.77 5.19 16.29
CA ASN A 275 -9.60 4.04 16.68
C ASN A 275 -9.67 3.89 18.21
N THR A 276 -8.97 4.70 19.00
CA THR A 276 -9.00 4.67 20.47
C THR A 276 -9.85 5.82 21.04
N LEU A 277 -10.59 5.52 22.11
CA LEU A 277 -11.43 6.49 22.83
C LEU A 277 -10.55 7.60 23.44
N SER A 278 -10.95 8.86 23.23
CA SER A 278 -10.30 10.01 23.86
C SER A 278 -10.57 10.07 25.37
N ILE A 279 -9.78 10.86 26.10
CA ILE A 279 -9.92 11.02 27.56
C ILE A 279 -11.35 11.47 27.93
N LYS A 280 -11.90 12.49 27.25
CA LYS A 280 -13.26 13.00 27.50
C LYS A 280 -14.36 11.95 27.25
N GLU A 281 -14.16 11.06 26.29
CA GLU A 281 -15.11 9.95 26.05
C GLU A 281 -15.03 8.91 27.16
N LYS A 282 -13.81 8.54 27.60
CA LYS A 282 -13.63 7.67 28.76
C LYS A 282 -14.20 8.28 30.04
N GLU A 283 -14.05 9.59 30.25
CA GLU A 283 -14.62 10.32 31.39
C GLU A 283 -16.15 10.31 31.37
N LYS A 284 -16.80 10.56 30.22
CA LYS A 284 -18.26 10.38 30.04
C LYS A 284 -18.69 8.94 30.38
N MET A 285 -18.00 7.96 29.81
CA MET A 285 -18.32 6.54 29.99
C MET A 285 -18.17 6.10 31.45
N LEU A 286 -17.10 6.50 32.14
CA LEU A 286 -16.93 6.28 33.59
C LEU A 286 -18.02 6.98 34.42
N SER A 287 -18.44 8.18 34.02
CA SER A 287 -19.50 8.95 34.68
C SER A 287 -20.86 8.23 34.61
N GLU A 288 -21.18 7.58 33.49
CA GLU A 288 -22.35 6.71 33.37
C GLU A 288 -22.20 5.41 34.17
N MET A 289 -21.03 4.76 34.09
CA MET A 289 -20.76 3.49 34.79
C MET A 289 -20.87 3.59 36.31
N PHE A 290 -20.41 4.69 36.90
CA PHE A 290 -20.35 4.89 38.35
C PHE A 290 -21.31 5.99 38.86
N ASN A 291 -22.25 6.46 38.04
CA ASN A 291 -23.23 7.50 38.41
C ASN A 291 -22.60 8.73 39.10
N GLY A 292 -21.46 9.21 38.59
CA GLY A 292 -20.59 10.17 39.27
C GLY A 292 -19.85 11.09 38.31
N LYS A 293 -18.94 11.93 38.84
CA LYS A 293 -18.08 12.80 38.02
C LYS A 293 -16.62 12.38 38.16
N PHE A 294 -15.95 12.18 37.03
CA PHE A 294 -14.60 11.64 36.98
C PHE A 294 -13.67 12.46 36.08
N VAL A 295 -12.39 12.53 36.47
CA VAL A 295 -11.29 13.07 35.68
C VAL A 295 -10.16 12.05 35.65
N ILE A 296 -9.63 11.74 34.47
CA ILE A 296 -8.54 10.77 34.33
C ILE A 296 -7.19 11.48 34.40
N LYS A 297 -6.35 11.11 35.37
CA LYS A 297 -4.98 11.62 35.53
C LYS A 297 -3.99 10.47 35.29
N GLY A 298 -3.49 10.39 34.07
CA GLY A 298 -2.67 9.25 33.62
C GLY A 298 -3.50 7.97 33.61
N ASN A 299 -3.26 7.07 34.57
CA ASN A 299 -4.02 5.83 34.73
C ASN A 299 -5.01 5.87 35.92
N GLU A 300 -4.97 6.90 36.75
CA GLU A 300 -5.86 7.06 37.92
C GLU A 300 -7.16 7.77 37.53
N ILE A 301 -8.25 7.31 38.11
CA ILE A 301 -9.60 7.86 37.98
C ILE A 301 -9.89 8.65 39.26
N VAL A 302 -9.94 9.98 39.15
CA VAL A 302 -10.19 10.87 40.30
C VAL A 302 -11.65 11.32 40.30
N SER A 303 -12.32 11.26 41.46
CA SER A 303 -13.68 11.76 41.67
C SER A 303 -13.77 12.57 42.96
N PRO A 304 -14.54 13.69 43.00
CA PRO A 304 -14.87 14.38 44.25
C PRO A 304 -15.77 13.57 45.19
N SER A 305 -16.43 12.51 44.69
CA SER A 305 -17.35 11.65 45.44
C SER A 305 -16.71 10.33 45.92
N LEU A 306 -15.42 10.12 45.62
CA LEU A 306 -14.68 8.94 46.10
C LEU A 306 -13.99 9.27 47.42
N GLU A 307 -14.06 8.37 48.40
CA GLU A 307 -13.47 8.59 49.72
C GLU A 307 -11.92 8.68 49.62
N PRO A 308 -11.24 9.53 50.42
CA PRO A 308 -9.83 9.88 50.17
C PRO A 308 -8.79 8.75 50.27
N TYR A 309 -9.20 7.58 50.78
CA TYR A 309 -8.37 6.38 50.93
C TYR A 309 -8.66 5.31 49.86
N LEU A 310 -9.67 5.53 49.03
CA LEU A 310 -10.07 4.66 47.92
C LEU A 310 -9.51 5.18 46.61
N HIS A 311 -8.97 4.29 45.78
CA HIS A 311 -8.39 4.65 44.48
C HIS A 311 -8.97 3.80 43.36
N LEU A 312 -9.39 4.45 42.27
CA LEU A 312 -9.89 3.79 41.06
C LEU A 312 -8.88 3.88 39.92
N TYR A 313 -8.68 2.78 39.19
CA TYR A 313 -7.75 2.71 38.06
C TYR A 313 -8.39 2.05 36.84
N LEU A 314 -8.24 2.66 35.66
CA LEU A 314 -8.69 2.06 34.40
C LEU A 314 -7.65 1.03 33.93
N GLU A 315 -7.83 -0.24 34.32
CA GLU A 315 -6.90 -1.32 33.95
C GLU A 315 -6.90 -1.58 32.44
N ARG A 316 -8.09 -1.68 31.84
CA ARG A 316 -8.22 -2.11 30.44
C ARG A 316 -9.57 -1.71 29.84
N ILE A 317 -9.57 -1.40 28.55
CA ILE A 317 -10.77 -1.39 27.70
C ILE A 317 -10.61 -2.53 26.69
N VAL A 318 -11.66 -3.32 26.49
CA VAL A 318 -11.70 -4.43 25.52
C VAL A 318 -12.80 -4.16 24.48
N GLU A 319 -12.42 -4.06 23.21
CA GLU A 319 -13.41 -4.10 22.11
C GLU A 319 -13.94 -5.53 21.93
N GLY A 320 -15.26 -5.70 21.89
CA GLY A 320 -15.90 -7.01 21.70
C GLY A 320 -17.35 -6.89 21.23
N SER A 321 -18.07 -8.01 21.27
CA SER A 321 -19.51 -8.09 20.95
C SER A 321 -20.18 -8.83 22.12
N PHE A 322 -20.51 -8.13 23.19
CA PHE A 322 -20.86 -8.72 24.49
C PHE A 322 -22.37 -8.97 24.65
N THR A 323 -23.22 -8.08 24.13
CA THR A 323 -24.69 -8.18 24.19
C THR A 323 -25.28 -8.87 22.95
N THR A 324 -24.88 -8.39 21.77
CA THR A 324 -25.45 -8.72 20.46
C THR A 324 -24.36 -9.15 19.48
N PRO A 325 -24.64 -10.07 18.55
CA PRO A 325 -23.64 -10.49 17.58
C PRO A 325 -23.42 -9.39 16.55
N TYR A 326 -22.16 -9.27 16.09
CA TYR A 326 -21.70 -8.36 15.03
C TYR A 326 -21.65 -6.85 15.34
N GLU A 327 -22.35 -6.37 16.38
CA GLU A 327 -22.15 -5.00 16.88
C GLU A 327 -20.83 -4.92 17.68
N LYS A 328 -20.12 -3.79 17.61
CA LYS A 328 -18.92 -3.54 18.42
C LYS A 328 -19.24 -2.68 19.63
N GLU A 329 -18.81 -3.17 20.78
CA GLU A 329 -19.04 -2.64 22.11
C GLU A 329 -17.71 -2.53 22.86
N TYR A 330 -17.70 -1.72 23.93
CA TYR A 330 -16.54 -1.55 24.80
C TYR A 330 -16.82 -2.13 26.18
N LEU A 331 -15.98 -3.05 26.66
CA LEU A 331 -15.94 -3.49 28.05
C LEU A 331 -14.81 -2.73 28.77
N PHE A 332 -15.17 -1.88 29.73
CA PHE A 332 -14.25 -1.25 30.66
C PHE A 332 -14.04 -2.19 31.86
N ILE A 333 -12.78 -2.29 32.30
CA ILE A 333 -12.39 -2.99 33.51
C ILE A 333 -11.69 -1.98 34.41
N VAL A 334 -12.31 -1.69 35.55
CA VAL A 334 -11.86 -0.66 36.50
C VAL A 334 -11.54 -1.33 37.82
N ARG A 335 -10.31 -1.14 38.31
CA ARG A 335 -9.86 -1.69 39.60
C ARG A 335 -10.14 -0.70 40.71
N LEU A 336 -10.48 -1.21 41.88
CA LEU A 336 -10.55 -0.48 43.14
C LEU A 336 -9.44 -0.98 44.08
N SER A 337 -8.77 -0.03 44.72
CA SER A 337 -7.78 -0.24 45.78
C SER A 337 -8.18 0.55 47.02
N GLY A 338 -7.64 0.16 48.19
CA GLY A 338 -7.81 0.88 49.45
C GLY A 338 -8.86 0.34 50.42
N VAL A 339 -9.52 -0.81 50.15
CA VAL A 339 -10.59 -1.35 51.00
C VAL A 339 -10.08 -2.45 51.96
N PRO A 340 -9.84 -2.17 53.26
CA PRO A 340 -9.38 -3.18 54.22
C PRO A 340 -10.53 -4.03 54.77
N HIS A 341 -10.80 -5.20 54.18
CA HIS A 341 -11.90 -6.07 54.63
C HIS A 341 -11.68 -7.57 54.35
N ALA A 342 -12.51 -8.40 54.99
CA ALA A 342 -12.49 -9.86 54.87
C ALA A 342 -13.09 -10.34 53.53
N GLY A 343 -12.34 -10.13 52.45
CA GLY A 343 -12.70 -10.55 51.09
C GLY A 343 -11.51 -10.62 50.13
N GLY A 344 -10.46 -9.83 50.39
CA GLY A 344 -9.21 -9.82 49.66
C GLY A 344 -8.72 -8.40 49.36
N LEU A 345 -7.70 -8.27 48.50
CA LEU A 345 -7.11 -6.98 48.11
C LEU A 345 -7.40 -6.58 46.66
N SER A 346 -8.14 -7.39 45.88
CA SER A 346 -8.32 -7.22 44.45
C SER A 346 -9.79 -7.06 44.08
N HIS A 347 -10.19 -5.83 43.77
CA HIS A 347 -11.56 -5.48 43.42
C HIS A 347 -11.61 -4.94 41.99
N ALA A 348 -12.62 -5.37 41.23
CA ALA A 348 -12.80 -5.02 39.84
C ALA A 348 -14.27 -4.80 39.51
N PHE A 349 -14.56 -3.76 38.73
CA PHE A 349 -15.88 -3.44 38.21
C PHE A 349 -15.87 -3.55 36.68
N LEU A 350 -16.96 -4.09 36.12
CA LEU A 350 -17.15 -4.24 34.67
C LEU A 350 -18.25 -3.31 34.16
N GLY A 351 -17.92 -2.47 33.17
CA GLY A 351 -18.88 -1.61 32.47
C GLY A 351 -18.92 -1.94 30.98
N VAL A 352 -20.10 -2.25 30.42
CA VAL A 352 -20.26 -2.52 28.98
C VAL A 352 -20.99 -1.35 28.34
N PHE A 353 -20.50 -0.90 27.18
CA PHE A 353 -21.04 0.25 26.44
C PHE A 353 -21.32 -0.10 24.99
N ASP A 354 -22.43 0.42 24.46
CA ASP A 354 -22.83 0.25 23.06
C ASP A 354 -21.86 0.96 22.09
N LYS A 355 -22.10 0.77 20.78
CA LYS A 355 -21.37 1.46 19.69
C LYS A 355 -21.45 3.00 19.76
N ASN A 356 -22.47 3.54 20.44
CA ASN A 356 -22.69 4.97 20.63
C ASN A 356 -22.03 5.51 21.92
N LYS A 357 -21.42 4.62 22.73
CA LYS A 357 -20.76 4.89 24.02
C LYS A 357 -21.75 5.24 25.15
N ASN A 358 -22.92 4.61 25.14
CA ASN A 358 -23.90 4.62 26.23
C ASN A 358 -23.76 3.34 27.07
N LEU A 359 -23.87 3.44 28.39
CA LEU A 359 -23.82 2.27 29.27
C LEU A 359 -24.96 1.27 28.96
N SER A 360 -24.58 0.00 28.86
CA SER A 360 -25.45 -1.14 28.52
C SER A 360 -25.38 -2.28 29.54
N SER A 361 -24.52 -2.16 30.56
CA SER A 361 -24.52 -2.97 31.79
C SER A 361 -25.24 -2.22 32.93
N PRO A 362 -25.41 -2.79 34.14
CA PRO A 362 -25.88 -2.01 35.28
C PRO A 362 -24.87 -0.92 35.63
N SER A 363 -25.35 0.24 36.07
CA SER A 363 -24.51 1.23 36.74
C SER A 363 -24.19 0.79 38.17
N ILE A 364 -23.15 1.40 38.71
CA ILE A 364 -22.71 1.34 40.11
C ILE A 364 -22.95 2.73 40.68
N ASP A 365 -23.34 2.85 41.96
CA ASP A 365 -23.31 4.14 42.63
C ASP A 365 -21.92 4.35 43.28
N ILE A 366 -21.24 5.44 42.91
CA ILE A 366 -19.93 5.82 43.47
C ILE A 366 -19.99 6.01 44.99
N ASN A 367 -21.12 6.48 45.53
CA ASN A 367 -21.28 6.75 46.96
C ASN A 367 -21.40 5.45 47.79
N SER A 368 -21.87 4.37 47.16
CA SER A 368 -21.94 3.02 47.73
C SER A 368 -20.96 2.05 47.04
N ILE A 369 -19.79 2.52 46.59
CA ILE A 369 -18.83 1.67 45.85
C ILE A 369 -18.21 0.54 46.70
N HIS A 370 -18.36 0.63 48.03
CA HIS A 370 -18.06 -0.43 48.98
C HIS A 370 -19.21 -1.46 49.16
N ASP A 371 -20.40 -1.22 48.58
CA ASP A 371 -21.46 -2.23 48.49
C ASP A 371 -21.14 -3.20 47.36
N PHE A 372 -20.52 -4.30 47.75
CA PHE A 372 -20.06 -5.35 46.86
C PHE A 372 -21.17 -6.30 46.37
N SER A 373 -22.46 -5.97 46.61
CA SER A 373 -23.63 -6.71 46.09
C SER A 373 -23.88 -6.53 44.59
N SER A 374 -23.28 -5.51 43.95
CA SER A 374 -23.47 -5.23 42.52
C SER A 374 -23.07 -6.39 41.61
N GLN A 375 -23.94 -6.74 40.65
CA GLN A 375 -23.67 -7.76 39.62
C GLN A 375 -22.53 -7.38 38.65
N ALA A 376 -22.08 -6.13 38.69
CA ALA A 376 -20.91 -5.64 37.94
C ALA A 376 -19.59 -5.74 38.73
N HIS A 377 -19.64 -6.10 40.02
CA HIS A 377 -18.49 -6.16 40.91
C HIS A 377 -17.94 -7.58 41.08
N PHE A 378 -16.62 -7.70 41.06
CA PHE A 378 -15.87 -8.93 41.27
C PHE A 378 -14.70 -8.66 42.22
N GLY A 379 -14.77 -9.27 43.41
CA GLY A 379 -13.78 -9.13 44.47
C GLY A 379 -13.14 -10.47 44.87
N GLY A 380 -11.92 -10.40 45.39
CA GLY A 380 -11.14 -11.54 45.89
C GLY A 380 -9.70 -11.14 46.25
N ASP A 381 -8.88 -12.10 46.65
CA ASP A 381 -7.44 -11.86 46.87
C ASP A 381 -6.69 -11.58 45.55
N TYR A 382 -7.21 -12.14 44.46
CA TYR A 382 -6.91 -11.75 43.09
C TYR A 382 -8.17 -11.92 42.23
N VAL A 383 -8.31 -11.09 41.19
CA VAL A 383 -9.34 -11.23 40.16
C VAL A 383 -8.70 -11.08 38.78
N ASP A 384 -8.99 -12.01 37.86
CA ASP A 384 -8.47 -12.06 36.48
C ASP A 384 -9.59 -12.34 35.46
N PHE A 385 -9.39 -11.88 34.21
CA PHE A 385 -10.42 -11.84 33.17
C PHE A 385 -9.89 -12.32 31.80
N GLY A 386 -10.54 -13.36 31.26
CA GLY A 386 -10.35 -13.84 29.88
C GLY A 386 -11.58 -13.66 29.00
N PHE A 387 -11.38 -13.62 27.69
CA PHE A 387 -12.44 -13.33 26.71
C PHE A 387 -12.50 -14.41 25.64
N PHE A 388 -13.70 -14.97 25.43
CA PHE A 388 -13.90 -16.17 24.64
C PHE A 388 -15.06 -15.99 23.67
N SER A 389 -14.78 -15.90 22.37
CA SER A 389 -15.81 -15.66 21.36
C SER A 389 -16.50 -16.96 20.92
N CYS A 390 -17.83 -16.93 20.80
CA CYS A 390 -18.66 -18.00 20.27
C CYS A 390 -19.94 -17.43 19.64
N LYS A 391 -20.29 -17.88 18.41
CA LYS A 391 -21.51 -17.45 17.68
C LYS A 391 -21.68 -15.93 17.56
N GLY A 392 -20.57 -15.20 17.39
CA GLY A 392 -20.55 -13.74 17.30
C GLY A 392 -20.61 -12.99 18.64
N ILE A 393 -20.74 -13.70 19.77
CA ILE A 393 -20.74 -13.13 21.12
C ILE A 393 -19.39 -13.38 21.83
N THR A 394 -18.89 -12.40 22.57
CA THR A 394 -17.73 -12.48 23.46
C THR A 394 -18.18 -12.77 24.89
N TYR A 395 -17.85 -13.96 25.38
CA TYR A 395 -18.07 -14.38 26.77
C TYR A 395 -16.91 -13.93 27.65
N ILE A 396 -17.19 -13.60 28.91
CA ILE A 396 -16.20 -13.12 29.89
C ILE A 396 -15.98 -14.22 30.93
N LEU A 397 -14.80 -14.82 30.93
CA LEU A 397 -14.37 -15.72 32.01
C LEU A 397 -13.81 -14.88 33.16
N VAL A 398 -14.47 -14.89 34.31
CA VAL A 398 -13.94 -14.30 35.55
C VAL A 398 -13.33 -15.41 36.40
N ILE A 399 -12.14 -15.16 36.93
CA ILE A 399 -11.52 -15.98 37.98
C ILE A 399 -11.34 -15.09 39.20
N SER A 400 -11.76 -15.54 40.38
CA SER A 400 -11.48 -14.87 41.65
C SER A 400 -11.02 -15.84 42.74
N GLY A 401 -9.95 -15.48 43.44
CA GLY A 401 -9.46 -16.23 44.61
C GLY A 401 -10.10 -15.76 45.91
N ARG A 402 -10.32 -16.69 46.84
CA ARG A 402 -10.66 -16.41 48.24
C ARG A 402 -9.74 -17.20 49.19
N CYS A 403 -9.20 -16.53 50.21
CA CYS A 403 -8.64 -17.16 51.40
C CYS A 403 -9.75 -17.31 52.47
N PRO A 404 -10.12 -18.52 52.90
CA PRO A 404 -10.78 -18.70 54.20
C PRO A 404 -9.90 -18.13 55.31
N ALA A 405 -10.49 -17.50 56.33
CA ALA A 405 -9.78 -16.69 57.31
C ALA A 405 -8.54 -17.39 57.93
N GLY A 406 -7.37 -16.78 57.77
CA GLY A 406 -6.08 -17.30 58.27
C GLY A 406 -5.47 -18.48 57.48
N GLY A 407 -6.12 -18.94 56.41
CA GLY A 407 -5.69 -20.11 55.63
C GLY A 407 -4.81 -19.79 54.41
N VAL A 408 -4.07 -20.80 53.93
CA VAL A 408 -3.40 -20.73 52.61
C VAL A 408 -4.47 -20.67 51.52
N CYS A 409 -4.53 -19.54 50.80
CA CYS A 409 -5.53 -19.20 49.80
C CYS A 409 -5.60 -20.22 48.66
N CYS A 410 -6.76 -20.86 48.48
CA CYS A 410 -6.89 -22.10 47.70
C CYS A 410 -8.24 -22.31 46.99
N ASP A 411 -9.29 -21.57 47.37
CA ASP A 411 -10.58 -21.60 46.69
C ASP A 411 -10.60 -20.55 45.57
N ASN A 412 -10.50 -20.98 44.32
CA ASN A 412 -10.54 -20.10 43.16
C ASN A 412 -11.83 -20.35 42.39
N LEU A 413 -12.79 -19.44 42.51
CA LEU A 413 -14.01 -19.47 41.71
C LEU A 413 -13.65 -19.13 40.26
N ALA A 414 -14.31 -19.82 39.32
CA ALA A 414 -14.20 -19.56 37.89
C ALA A 414 -15.60 -19.62 37.28
N SER A 415 -16.05 -18.51 36.72
CA SER A 415 -17.42 -18.34 36.21
C SER A 415 -17.38 -17.76 34.81
N LEU A 416 -18.07 -18.40 33.88
CA LEU A 416 -18.27 -17.89 32.53
C LEU A 416 -19.51 -17.01 32.51
N LEU A 417 -19.32 -15.73 32.21
CA LEU A 417 -20.37 -14.73 32.11
C LEU A 417 -20.74 -14.44 30.66
N ARG A 418 -22.01 -14.14 30.45
CA ARG A 418 -22.54 -13.47 29.26
C ARG A 418 -23.31 -12.24 29.70
N VAL A 419 -23.35 -11.20 28.85
CA VAL A 419 -24.27 -10.07 29.06
C VAL A 419 -25.61 -10.43 28.44
N GLU A 420 -26.66 -10.51 29.26
CA GLU A 420 -28.04 -10.77 28.82
C GLU A 420 -28.96 -9.74 29.46
N ASN A 421 -29.82 -9.09 28.67
CA ASN A 421 -30.77 -8.06 29.10
C ASN A 421 -30.12 -6.98 30.01
N GLY A 422 -28.93 -6.53 29.63
CA GLY A 422 -28.15 -5.52 30.35
C GLY A 422 -27.56 -5.97 31.69
N LYS A 423 -27.46 -7.28 31.96
CA LYS A 423 -26.91 -7.83 33.21
C LYS A 423 -25.85 -8.90 32.95
N PHE A 424 -24.85 -8.98 33.83
CA PHE A 424 -23.84 -10.03 33.80
C PHE A 424 -24.42 -11.32 34.40
N LYS A 425 -24.61 -12.34 33.55
CA LYS A 425 -25.23 -13.62 33.92
C LYS A 425 -24.22 -14.75 33.84
N ILE A 426 -24.09 -15.52 34.91
CA ILE A 426 -23.32 -16.78 34.91
C ILE A 426 -24.06 -17.76 33.98
N CYS A 427 -23.41 -18.11 32.87
CA CYS A 427 -23.90 -19.10 31.90
C CYS A 427 -23.21 -20.47 32.06
N GLN A 428 -22.05 -20.50 32.74
CA GLN A 428 -21.46 -21.73 33.26
C GLN A 428 -20.69 -21.45 34.55
N ASP A 429 -21.03 -22.18 35.62
CA ASP A 429 -20.13 -22.38 36.75
C ASP A 429 -19.02 -23.35 36.31
N VAL A 430 -17.80 -22.85 36.19
CA VAL A 430 -16.61 -23.65 35.80
C VAL A 430 -15.95 -24.24 37.05
N PHE A 431 -16.06 -23.57 38.21
CA PHE A 431 -15.56 -24.04 39.49
C PHE A 431 -16.21 -25.35 39.92
N ARG A 432 -17.54 -25.43 39.95
CA ARG A 432 -18.25 -26.67 40.32
C ARG A 432 -17.83 -27.84 39.44
N LYS A 433 -17.70 -27.63 38.14
CA LYS A 433 -17.19 -28.65 37.20
C LYS A 433 -15.75 -29.10 37.51
N ILE A 434 -14.90 -28.22 38.06
CA ILE A 434 -13.54 -28.55 38.53
C ILE A 434 -13.59 -29.37 39.85
N LEU A 435 -14.62 -29.20 40.68
CA LEU A 435 -14.85 -30.02 41.88
C LEU A 435 -15.41 -31.40 41.51
N ASP A 436 -16.39 -31.45 40.60
CA ASP A 436 -17.03 -32.68 40.13
C ASP A 436 -16.00 -33.66 39.51
N MET A 437 -14.95 -33.13 38.86
CA MET A 437 -13.78 -33.89 38.36
C MET A 437 -12.98 -34.63 39.45
N ARG A 438 -13.15 -34.30 40.74
CA ARG A 438 -12.15 -34.59 41.78
C ARG A 438 -12.65 -35.23 43.05
N GLY A 439 -13.96 -35.18 43.33
CA GLY A 439 -14.53 -35.82 44.52
C GLY A 439 -13.98 -35.25 45.84
N VAL A 440 -14.25 -33.95 46.09
CA VAL A 440 -13.96 -33.16 47.30
C VAL A 440 -12.75 -32.18 47.20
N LEU A 441 -12.82 -31.16 48.05
CA LEU A 441 -12.18 -29.83 48.10
C LEU A 441 -10.85 -29.78 48.91
N PRO A 442 -10.11 -28.63 48.97
CA PRO A 442 -9.81 -27.69 47.89
C PRO A 442 -8.35 -27.13 47.97
N LYS A 443 -7.41 -27.53 47.09
CA LYS A 443 -6.12 -26.79 46.92
C LYS A 443 -5.66 -26.73 45.48
N PHE A 444 -6.14 -25.74 44.72
CA PHE A 444 -5.68 -25.50 43.35
C PHE A 444 -5.32 -24.03 43.07
N ARG A 445 -4.78 -23.77 41.87
CA ARG A 445 -4.71 -22.44 41.24
C ARG A 445 -5.13 -22.55 39.78
N ILE A 446 -5.79 -21.53 39.27
CA ILE A 446 -6.24 -21.47 37.88
C ILE A 446 -5.36 -20.49 37.11
N LYS A 447 -5.01 -20.78 35.85
CA LYS A 447 -4.49 -19.77 34.90
C LYS A 447 -5.13 -19.91 33.53
N ILE A 448 -5.38 -18.76 32.90
CA ILE A 448 -5.86 -18.67 31.51
C ILE A 448 -4.66 -18.78 30.57
N LYS A 449 -4.76 -19.60 29.51
CA LYS A 449 -3.80 -19.59 28.38
C LYS A 449 -4.55 -19.73 27.05
N LYS A 450 -4.70 -18.61 26.33
CA LYS A 450 -5.38 -18.51 25.02
C LYS A 450 -6.77 -19.16 25.01
N ASP A 451 -6.87 -20.39 24.53
CA ASP A 451 -8.06 -21.19 24.27
C ASP A 451 -8.48 -22.11 25.44
N LYS A 452 -7.65 -22.20 26.49
CA LYS A 452 -7.82 -23.16 27.58
C LYS A 452 -7.57 -22.58 28.97
N ILE A 453 -8.23 -23.20 29.95
CA ILE A 453 -8.04 -22.99 31.38
C ILE A 453 -7.15 -24.11 31.89
N LEU A 454 -6.07 -23.76 32.59
CA LEU A 454 -5.17 -24.70 33.26
C LEU A 454 -5.45 -24.70 34.76
N VAL A 455 -5.73 -25.87 35.31
CA VAL A 455 -6.03 -26.09 36.74
C VAL A 455 -4.88 -26.84 37.39
N TYR A 456 -4.12 -26.14 38.22
CA TYR A 456 -2.91 -26.63 38.88
C TYR A 456 -3.24 -27.14 40.29
N ASP A 457 -2.88 -28.39 40.59
CA ASP A 457 -3.08 -29.03 41.90
C ASP A 457 -1.89 -28.78 42.84
N TRP A 458 -2.17 -28.36 44.08
CA TRP A 458 -1.17 -28.15 45.14
C TRP A 458 -1.34 -29.18 46.25
N LYS A 459 -0.52 -30.24 46.22
CA LYS A 459 -0.42 -31.18 47.34
C LYS A 459 0.80 -30.84 48.21
N ARG A 460 0.68 -31.07 49.52
CA ARG A 460 1.86 -31.10 50.41
C ARG A 460 2.69 -32.34 50.09
N ALA A 461 4.00 -32.16 49.97
CA ALA A 461 4.99 -33.23 49.87
C ALA A 461 6.12 -32.93 50.85
N GLY A 462 5.86 -33.16 52.14
CA GLY A 462 6.65 -32.64 53.26
C GLY A 462 6.18 -31.22 53.67
N SER A 463 7.13 -30.37 54.05
CA SER A 463 6.93 -28.93 54.25
C SER A 463 6.38 -28.23 53.00
N ASP A 464 6.83 -28.69 51.83
CA ASP A 464 6.73 -27.94 50.60
C ASP A 464 5.41 -28.20 49.86
N LEU A 465 4.85 -27.13 49.34
CA LEU A 465 3.75 -27.17 48.38
C LEU A 465 4.35 -27.45 46.99
N LYS A 466 4.06 -28.62 46.42
CA LYS A 466 4.53 -29.00 45.07
C LYS A 466 3.37 -29.04 44.09
N LEU A 467 3.65 -28.66 42.84
CA LEU A 467 2.75 -28.87 41.72
C LEU A 467 2.70 -30.37 41.39
N VAL A 468 1.52 -30.99 41.47
CA VAL A 468 1.37 -32.44 41.24
C VAL A 468 0.59 -32.78 39.96
N TYR A 469 -0.33 -31.94 39.50
CA TYR A 469 -1.11 -32.20 38.29
C TYR A 469 -1.61 -30.92 37.61
N SER A 470 -1.84 -30.98 36.29
CA SER A 470 -2.45 -29.89 35.51
C SER A 470 -3.65 -30.38 34.69
N GLY A 471 -4.87 -30.10 35.17
CA GLY A 471 -6.10 -30.31 34.41
C GLY A 471 -6.26 -29.28 33.29
N ARG A 472 -6.98 -29.65 32.22
CA ARG A 472 -7.18 -28.79 31.03
C ARG A 472 -8.66 -28.73 30.65
N LEU A 473 -9.26 -27.56 30.77
CA LEU A 473 -10.58 -27.27 30.20
C LEU A 473 -10.40 -26.46 28.91
N TYR A 474 -11.08 -26.87 27.85
CA TYR A 474 -10.99 -26.31 26.50
C TYR A 474 -12.26 -25.54 26.13
N TRP A 475 -12.12 -24.45 25.38
CA TRP A 475 -13.25 -23.69 24.86
C TRP A 475 -13.97 -24.46 23.73
N ASP A 476 -15.21 -24.89 23.97
CA ASP A 476 -16.10 -25.44 22.95
C ASP A 476 -16.86 -24.30 22.27
N CYS A 477 -16.32 -23.83 21.14
CA CYS A 477 -16.93 -22.77 20.32
C CYS A 477 -18.19 -23.21 19.53
N LYS A 478 -18.59 -24.49 19.58
CA LYS A 478 -19.88 -24.96 19.04
C LYS A 478 -20.98 -24.81 20.08
N ASN A 479 -20.67 -25.10 21.34
CA ASN A 479 -21.62 -25.08 22.46
C ASN A 479 -21.47 -23.88 23.42
N CYS A 480 -20.52 -22.96 23.15
CA CYS A 480 -20.22 -21.76 23.95
C CYS A 480 -19.93 -22.04 25.44
N LYS A 481 -19.18 -23.10 25.73
CA LYS A 481 -18.90 -23.55 27.11
C LYS A 481 -17.52 -24.19 27.24
N PHE A 482 -17.01 -24.26 28.47
CA PHE A 482 -15.80 -25.02 28.79
C PHE A 482 -16.10 -26.52 28.95
N VAL A 483 -15.44 -27.32 28.12
CA VAL A 483 -15.51 -28.78 28.13
C VAL A 483 -14.18 -29.37 28.59
N GLU A 484 -14.25 -30.54 29.21
CA GLU A 484 -13.08 -31.38 29.37
C GLU A 484 -12.75 -32.02 28.01
N ARG A 485 -11.46 -32.24 27.77
CA ARG A 485 -11.01 -33.26 26.82
C ARG A 485 -10.04 -34.15 27.56
N LEU A 486 -10.45 -35.39 27.81
CA LEU A 486 -9.51 -36.45 28.13
C LEU A 486 -8.59 -36.61 26.92
N GLU A 487 -7.29 -36.35 27.10
CA GLU A 487 -6.31 -36.58 26.06
C GLU A 487 -6.12 -38.09 25.92
N SER A 488 -6.62 -38.64 24.81
CA SER A 488 -6.57 -40.07 24.49
C SER A 488 -5.15 -40.50 24.10
N GLY A 489 -4.24 -40.51 25.08
CA GLY A 489 -2.83 -40.81 24.85
C GLY A 489 -1.94 -40.70 26.08
N LYS A 490 -1.80 -41.84 26.78
CA LYS A 490 -0.69 -42.21 27.69
C LYS A 490 -0.46 -41.37 28.96
N PHE A 491 -0.69 -42.02 30.09
CA PHE A 491 0.24 -41.94 31.24
C PHE A 491 1.53 -42.70 30.89
#